data_AF-A0A6L8MQB4-F1
#
_entry.id   AF-A0A6L8MQB4-F1
#
_cell.length_a   1.000
_cell.length_b   1.000
_cell.length_c   1.000
_cell.angle_alpha   90.00
_cell.angle_beta   90.00
_cell.angle_gamma   90.00
#
_symmetry.space_group_name_H-M   'P 1'
#
loop_
_entity.id
_entity.type
_entity.pdbx_description
1 polymer ?
#
loop_
_entity_poly.entity_id
_entity_poly.type
_entity_poly.pdbx_seq_one_letter_code
_entity_poly.pdbx_strand_id
1 'polypeptide(L)'
;MKARLVMIALAVLSAAAQAQQVTSVEQADAALVKVAQDREAVNAAFAESERVCNNKFFVNNCLDKAKEKRRVALAAIRAREVDAEHFKRVASVAKRDADLAERARKEQEDAATRAAQAPRAPKEEHAAPKPPTGPRVADREAEFAAKQSRQAQQDAAGAAQRAANVEAFARKQEESRRRQEIVARKKAENAEKARLAAEKEAAAAKKAAAKQQAPAQ
;
A
#
# COMPACT_ATOMS: atom_id res chain seq x y z
N MET A 1 36.71 46.80 16.77
CA MET A 1 36.10 46.41 15.48
C MET A 1 35.60 44.97 15.64
N LYS A 2 34.46 44.69 16.29
CA LYS A 2 33.07 44.89 15.82
C LYS A 2 32.80 44.25 14.45
N ALA A 3 32.76 42.92 14.35
CA ALA A 3 32.04 42.17 13.30
C ALA A 3 32.21 40.64 13.43
N ARG A 4 31.74 39.98 14.51
CA ARG A 4 31.69 38.49 14.57
C ARG A 4 30.50 37.92 15.36
N LEU A 5 29.38 38.62 15.45
CA LEU A 5 28.26 38.22 16.33
C LEU A 5 26.87 38.16 15.67
N VAL A 6 26.74 38.14 14.34
CA VAL A 6 25.42 38.18 13.66
C VAL A 6 25.20 37.06 12.64
N MET A 7 25.84 35.90 12.79
CA MET A 7 25.66 34.75 11.87
C MET A 7 25.38 33.43 12.60
N ILE A 8 24.64 33.45 13.72
CA ILE A 8 24.13 32.22 14.37
C ILE A 8 22.66 32.36 14.82
N ALA A 9 21.89 33.27 14.19
CA ALA A 9 20.46 33.46 14.51
C ALA A 9 19.53 33.16 13.32
N LEU A 10 20.02 32.51 12.26
CA LEU A 10 19.22 32.20 11.06
C LEU A 10 19.14 30.70 10.71
N ALA A 11 19.47 29.81 11.64
CA ALA A 11 19.36 28.35 11.42
C ALA A 11 18.27 27.68 12.26
N VAL A 12 17.63 28.39 13.20
CA VAL A 12 16.57 27.82 14.07
C VAL A 12 15.16 28.03 13.50
N LEU A 13 15.00 28.85 12.46
CA LEU A 13 13.72 29.10 11.80
C LEU A 13 13.47 28.22 10.55
N SER A 14 14.30 27.20 10.32
CA SER A 14 14.10 26.22 9.22
C SER A 14 13.41 24.93 9.66
N ALA A 15 13.11 24.76 10.96
CA ALA A 15 12.42 23.59 11.48
C ALA A 15 10.88 23.67 11.34
N ALA A 16 10.32 24.87 11.14
CA ALA A 16 8.88 25.07 10.89
C ALA A 16 8.54 25.12 9.39
N ALA A 17 9.53 25.31 8.51
CA ALA A 17 9.36 25.34 7.06
C ALA A 17 9.37 23.94 6.41
N GLN A 18 9.57 22.88 7.22
CA GLN A 18 9.37 21.50 6.81
C GLN A 18 7.92 21.07 7.08
N ALA A 19 6.96 21.89 6.65
CA ALA A 19 5.72 21.32 6.14
C ALA A 19 6.17 20.49 4.93
N GLN A 20 6.36 19.20 5.14
CA GLN A 20 6.73 18.25 4.10
C GLN A 20 5.70 18.41 3.00
N GLN A 21 6.07 19.12 1.92
CA GLN A 21 5.18 19.31 0.79
C GLN A 21 4.92 17.92 0.23
N VAL A 22 3.74 17.40 0.53
CA VAL A 22 3.26 16.12 0.02
C VAL A 22 3.03 16.34 -1.47
N THR A 23 3.91 15.81 -2.31
CA THR A 23 3.83 15.98 -3.77
C THR A 23 3.20 14.78 -4.48
N SER A 24 2.88 13.71 -3.75
CA SER A 24 2.30 12.48 -4.29
C SER A 24 1.37 11.81 -3.29
N VAL A 25 0.48 10.95 -3.78
CA VAL A 25 -0.49 10.23 -2.94
C VAL A 25 0.22 9.24 -2.02
N GLU A 26 1.28 8.60 -2.52
CA GLU A 26 2.11 7.66 -1.79
C GLU A 26 2.84 8.34 -0.62
N GLN A 27 3.35 9.55 -0.84
CA GLN A 27 3.92 10.37 0.24
C GLN A 27 2.85 10.80 1.25
N ALA A 28 1.63 11.08 0.80
CA ALA A 28 0.51 11.42 1.69
C ALA A 28 0.18 10.23 2.60
N ASP A 29 0.11 9.03 2.04
CA ASP A 29 -0.15 7.81 2.77
C ASP A 29 0.97 7.48 3.77
N ALA A 30 2.24 7.61 3.34
CA ALA A 30 3.38 7.46 4.24
C ALA A 30 3.37 8.48 5.38
N ALA A 31 2.98 9.73 5.10
CA ALA A 31 2.83 10.77 6.12
C ALA A 31 1.74 10.44 7.13
N LEU A 32 0.59 9.89 6.68
CA LEU A 32 -0.49 9.47 7.57
C LEU A 32 -0.09 8.30 8.48
N VAL A 33 0.67 7.34 7.96
CA VAL A 33 1.24 6.24 8.78
C VAL A 33 2.17 6.81 9.85
N LYS A 34 3.05 7.74 9.48
CA LYS A 34 3.96 8.40 10.42
C LYS A 34 3.19 9.22 11.46
N VAL A 35 2.14 9.94 11.06
CA VAL A 35 1.24 10.66 11.97
C VAL A 35 0.62 9.72 13.00
N ALA A 36 0.15 8.54 12.60
CA ALA A 36 -0.40 7.56 13.53
C ALA A 36 0.64 7.10 14.56
N GLN A 37 1.85 6.76 14.11
CA GLN A 37 2.97 6.38 14.98
C GLN A 37 3.36 7.52 15.95
N ASP A 38 3.45 8.76 15.44
CA ASP A 38 3.78 9.93 16.25
C ASP A 38 2.70 10.18 17.33
N ARG A 39 1.42 9.97 17.01
CA ARG A 39 0.31 10.09 17.98
C ARG A 39 0.40 9.04 19.08
N GLU A 40 0.68 7.80 18.71
CA GLU A 40 0.88 6.71 19.68
C GLU A 40 2.07 7.02 20.60
N ALA A 41 3.20 7.46 20.05
CA ALA A 41 4.38 7.83 20.82
C ALA A 41 4.10 8.99 21.81
N VAL A 42 3.39 10.03 21.37
CA VAL A 42 3.00 11.16 22.24
C VAL A 42 2.05 10.72 23.35
N ASN A 43 1.08 9.84 23.05
CA ASN A 43 0.18 9.32 24.06
C ASN A 43 0.90 8.39 25.06
N ALA A 44 1.84 7.56 24.59
CA ALA A 44 2.66 6.72 25.46
C ALA A 44 3.55 7.56 26.39
N ALA A 45 4.17 8.62 25.87
CA ALA A 45 4.97 9.56 26.66
C ALA A 45 4.13 10.29 27.72
N PHE A 46 2.88 10.63 27.38
CA PHE A 46 1.94 11.20 28.34
C PHE A 46 1.55 10.19 29.43
N ALA A 47 1.22 8.94 29.07
CA ALA A 47 0.89 7.89 30.03
C ALA A 47 2.05 7.55 30.98
N GLU A 48 3.30 7.59 30.50
CA GLU A 48 4.49 7.52 31.36
C GLU A 48 4.57 8.75 32.30
N SER A 49 4.35 9.95 31.75
CA SER A 49 4.35 11.17 32.55
C SER A 49 3.28 11.15 33.63
N GLU A 50 2.10 10.57 33.38
CA GLU A 50 1.05 10.38 34.38
C GLU A 50 1.53 9.48 35.52
N ARG A 51 2.13 8.32 35.21
CA ARG A 51 2.71 7.42 36.22
C ARG A 51 3.76 8.13 37.08
N VAL A 52 4.65 8.91 36.46
CA VAL A 52 5.68 9.66 37.19
C VAL A 52 5.07 10.81 38.01
N CYS A 53 4.13 11.57 37.45
CA CYS A 53 3.52 12.72 38.13
C CYS A 53 2.69 12.31 39.34
N ASN A 54 2.01 11.17 39.30
CA ASN A 54 1.24 10.64 40.43
C ASN A 54 2.11 10.28 41.65
N ASN A 55 3.41 10.09 41.46
CA ASN A 55 4.37 9.83 42.55
C ASN A 55 4.99 11.13 43.14
N LYS A 56 4.60 12.32 42.67
CA LYS A 56 5.14 13.60 43.14
C LYS A 56 4.19 14.30 44.09
N PHE A 57 4.75 15.13 44.97
CA PHE A 57 3.94 15.94 45.91
C PHE A 57 3.03 16.94 45.18
N PHE A 58 3.52 17.59 44.11
CA PHE A 58 2.75 18.53 43.29
C PHE A 58 2.21 17.86 42.02
N VAL A 59 1.34 16.86 42.17
CA VAL A 59 0.76 16.08 41.06
C VAL A 59 0.12 16.99 40.01
N ASN A 60 -0.72 17.94 40.43
CA ASN A 60 -1.46 18.82 39.51
C ASN A 60 -0.54 19.66 38.62
N ASN A 61 0.47 20.34 39.19
CA ASN A 61 1.41 21.13 38.39
C ASN A 61 2.21 20.25 37.42
N CYS A 62 2.57 19.03 37.84
CA CYS A 62 3.26 18.08 36.98
C CYS A 62 2.37 17.63 35.82
N LEU A 63 1.12 17.26 36.10
CA LEU A 63 0.14 16.83 35.10
C LEU A 63 -0.20 17.95 34.13
N ASP A 64 -0.34 19.20 34.57
CA ASP A 64 -0.64 20.33 33.70
C ASP A 64 0.50 20.58 32.70
N LYS A 65 1.76 20.49 33.16
CA LYS A 65 2.92 20.56 32.26
C LYS A 65 2.95 19.38 31.28
N ALA A 66 2.59 18.18 31.71
CA ALA A 66 2.52 17.01 30.83
C ALA A 66 1.40 17.15 29.79
N LYS A 67 0.23 17.65 30.18
CA LYS A 67 -0.91 17.93 29.30
C LYS A 67 -0.55 19.01 28.28
N GLU A 68 0.12 20.08 28.70
CA GLU A 68 0.52 21.15 27.79
C GLU A 68 1.54 20.66 26.75
N LYS A 69 2.54 19.86 27.18
CA LYS A 69 3.46 19.20 26.25
C LYS A 69 2.72 18.31 25.23
N ARG A 70 1.76 17.51 25.70
CA ARG A 70 0.92 16.68 24.83
C ARG A 70 0.11 17.53 23.86
N ARG A 71 -0.50 18.62 24.32
CA ARG A 71 -1.32 19.53 23.50
C ARG A 71 -0.51 20.13 22.36
N VAL A 72 0.68 20.66 22.65
CA VAL A 72 1.57 21.26 21.64
C VAL A 72 2.06 20.19 20.65
N ALA A 73 2.45 19.00 21.13
CA ALA A 73 2.90 17.93 20.25
C ALA A 73 1.78 17.43 19.31
N LEU A 74 0.57 17.23 19.84
CA LEU A 74 -0.58 16.83 19.03
C LEU A 74 -1.00 17.93 18.03
N ALA A 75 -0.87 19.22 18.40
CA ALA A 75 -1.14 20.32 17.47
C ALA A 75 -0.17 20.31 16.27
N ALA A 76 1.12 20.07 16.51
CA ALA A 76 2.11 19.95 15.44
C ALA A 76 1.86 18.73 14.55
N ILE A 77 1.46 17.60 15.12
CA ILE A 77 1.09 16.39 14.36
C ILE A 77 -0.15 16.65 13.50
N ARG A 78 -1.16 17.32 14.05
CA ARG A 78 -2.41 17.62 13.35
C ARG A 78 -2.19 18.51 12.13
N ALA A 79 -1.24 19.45 12.17
CA ALA A 79 -0.90 20.24 10.99
C ALA A 79 -0.45 19.35 9.82
N ARG A 80 0.46 18.39 10.09
CA ARG A 80 0.92 17.42 9.08
C ARG A 80 -0.20 16.51 8.58
N GLU A 81 -1.08 16.08 9.48
CA GLU A 81 -2.25 15.25 9.15
C GLU A 81 -3.18 15.98 8.18
N VAL A 82 -3.53 17.23 8.47
CA VAL A 82 -4.42 18.04 7.65
C VAL A 82 -3.85 18.28 6.25
N ASP A 83 -2.55 18.56 6.14
CA ASP A 83 -1.89 18.77 4.85
C ASP A 83 -1.92 17.50 3.98
N ALA A 84 -1.58 16.34 4.56
CA ALA A 84 -1.61 15.06 3.86
C ALA A 84 -3.02 14.67 3.42
N GLU A 85 -4.02 14.83 4.29
CA GLU A 85 -5.41 14.58 3.93
C GLU A 85 -5.95 15.55 2.88
N HIS A 86 -5.58 16.82 2.97
CA HIS A 86 -5.98 17.82 1.99
C HIS A 86 -5.47 17.45 0.60
N PHE A 87 -4.20 17.05 0.48
CA PHE A 87 -3.64 16.57 -0.77
C PHE A 87 -4.43 15.38 -1.33
N LYS A 88 -4.74 14.37 -0.50
CA LYS A 88 -5.54 13.22 -0.92
C LYS A 88 -6.94 13.61 -1.40
N ARG A 89 -7.59 14.56 -0.71
CA ARG A 89 -8.89 15.08 -1.13
C ARG A 89 -8.81 15.75 -2.49
N VAL A 90 -7.81 16.62 -2.71
CA VAL A 90 -7.59 17.29 -4.00
C VAL A 90 -7.29 16.28 -5.11
N ALA A 91 -6.40 15.33 -4.88
CA ALA A 91 -6.08 14.28 -5.86
C ALA A 91 -7.30 13.40 -6.20
N SER A 92 -8.13 13.08 -5.21
CA SER A 92 -9.37 12.32 -5.42
C SER A 92 -10.40 13.11 -6.24
N VAL A 93 -10.54 14.41 -5.99
CA VAL A 93 -11.41 15.30 -6.78
C VAL A 93 -10.91 15.38 -8.21
N ALA A 94 -9.61 15.65 -8.42
CA ALA A 94 -9.02 15.72 -9.75
C ALA A 94 -9.23 14.44 -10.57
N LYS A 95 -9.11 13.27 -9.93
CA LYS A 95 -9.42 11.98 -10.57
C LYS A 95 -10.89 11.89 -10.99
N ARG A 96 -11.83 12.26 -10.11
CA ARG A 96 -13.27 12.24 -10.45
C ARG A 96 -13.60 13.21 -11.58
N ASP A 97 -13.00 14.39 -11.58
CA ASP A 97 -13.23 15.38 -12.64
C ASP A 97 -12.70 14.87 -13.99
N ALA A 98 -11.56 14.18 -14.00
CA ALA A 98 -11.05 13.52 -15.20
C ALA A 98 -11.99 12.39 -15.68
N ASP A 99 -12.51 11.57 -14.77
CA ASP A 99 -13.46 10.50 -15.09
C ASP A 99 -14.79 11.06 -15.63
N LEU A 100 -15.28 12.18 -15.07
CA LEU A 100 -16.49 12.84 -15.57
C LEU A 100 -16.27 13.47 -16.95
N ALA A 101 -15.11 14.09 -17.17
CA ALA A 101 -14.75 14.64 -18.48
C ALA A 101 -14.66 13.52 -19.55
N GLU A 102 -14.07 12.38 -19.20
CA GLU A 102 -14.01 11.21 -20.08
C GLU A 102 -15.42 10.69 -20.45
N ARG A 103 -16.30 10.55 -19.45
CA ARG A 103 -17.70 10.16 -19.69
C ARG A 103 -18.44 11.15 -20.58
N ALA A 104 -18.29 12.45 -20.32
CA ALA A 104 -18.92 13.48 -21.13
C ALA A 104 -18.45 13.42 -22.59
N ARG A 105 -17.16 13.15 -22.84
CA ARG A 105 -16.64 12.95 -24.21
C ARG A 105 -17.27 11.73 -24.88
N LYS A 106 -17.32 10.59 -24.18
CA LYS A 106 -17.97 9.37 -24.68
C LYS A 106 -19.44 9.57 -24.98
N GLU A 107 -20.16 10.27 -24.10
CA GLU A 107 -21.58 10.58 -24.29
C GLU A 107 -21.79 11.49 -25.52
N GLN A 108 -20.91 12.46 -25.75
CA GLN A 108 -20.93 13.30 -26.96
C GLN A 108 -20.67 12.48 -28.23
N GLU A 109 -19.68 11.59 -28.20
CA GLU A 109 -19.37 10.68 -29.32
C GLU A 109 -20.53 9.72 -29.61
N ASP A 110 -21.14 9.15 -28.57
CA ASP A 110 -22.32 8.27 -28.68
C ASP A 110 -23.56 9.03 -29.14
N ALA A 111 -23.74 10.28 -28.70
CA ALA A 111 -24.82 11.14 -29.15
C ALA A 111 -24.65 11.53 -30.62
N ALA A 112 -23.42 11.87 -31.05
CA ALA A 112 -23.11 12.13 -32.45
C ALA A 112 -23.34 10.88 -33.31
N THR A 113 -22.93 9.70 -32.83
CA THR A 113 -23.16 8.42 -33.49
C THR A 113 -24.66 8.11 -33.59
N ARG A 114 -25.44 8.35 -32.53
CA ARG A 114 -26.90 8.18 -32.53
C ARG A 114 -27.61 9.17 -33.44
N ALA A 115 -27.15 10.42 -33.51
CA ALA A 115 -27.69 11.43 -34.41
C ALA A 115 -27.37 11.14 -35.88
N ALA A 116 -26.22 10.53 -36.15
CA ALA A 116 -25.84 10.06 -37.49
C ALA A 116 -26.57 8.78 -37.92
N GLN A 117 -27.05 7.96 -36.97
CA GLN A 117 -27.92 6.83 -37.26
C GLN A 117 -29.31 7.33 -37.66
N ALA A 118 -29.80 6.90 -38.83
CA ALA A 118 -31.16 7.20 -39.25
C ALA A 118 -32.16 6.75 -38.17
N PRO A 119 -33.24 7.53 -37.91
CA PRO A 119 -34.25 7.16 -36.94
C PRO A 119 -34.77 5.76 -37.29
N ARG A 120 -34.67 4.84 -36.33
CA ARG A 120 -35.22 3.48 -36.49
C ARG A 120 -36.69 3.64 -36.85
N ALA A 121 -37.13 2.98 -37.92
CA ALA A 121 -38.53 2.97 -38.32
C ALA A 121 -39.40 2.69 -37.08
N PRO A 122 -40.55 3.39 -36.92
CA PRO A 122 -41.48 3.13 -35.84
C PRO A 122 -41.71 1.63 -35.77
N LYS A 123 -41.43 1.02 -34.60
CA LYS A 123 -41.78 -0.38 -34.39
C LYS A 123 -43.27 -0.48 -34.64
N GLU A 124 -43.66 -1.24 -35.66
CA GLU A 124 -45.04 -1.61 -35.87
C GLU A 124 -45.57 -2.18 -34.55
N GLU A 125 -46.75 -1.71 -34.11
CA GLU A 125 -47.44 -2.27 -32.95
C GLU A 125 -47.66 -3.76 -33.21
N HIS A 126 -46.75 -4.58 -32.71
CA HIS A 126 -46.97 -6.02 -32.68
C HIS A 126 -48.20 -6.25 -31.82
N ALA A 127 -49.14 -7.04 -32.37
CA ALA A 127 -50.33 -7.49 -31.68
C ALA A 127 -49.99 -7.94 -30.24
N ALA A 128 -50.94 -7.68 -29.33
CA ALA A 128 -50.82 -7.91 -27.90
C ALA A 128 -49.96 -9.14 -27.57
N PRO A 129 -48.99 -9.01 -26.64
CA PRO A 129 -48.04 -10.08 -26.36
C PRO A 129 -48.80 -11.36 -26.07
N LYS A 130 -48.46 -12.43 -26.81
CA LYS A 130 -49.03 -13.76 -26.60
C LYS A 130 -48.92 -14.11 -25.11
N PRO A 131 -49.95 -14.73 -24.51
CA PRO A 131 -49.90 -15.10 -23.10
C PRO A 131 -48.65 -15.94 -22.84
N PRO A 132 -47.95 -15.72 -21.70
CA PRO A 132 -46.69 -16.40 -21.43
C PRO A 132 -46.92 -17.92 -21.40
N THR A 133 -46.32 -18.63 -22.36
CA THR A 133 -46.31 -20.09 -22.46
C THR A 133 -45.23 -20.73 -21.59
N GLY A 134 -44.59 -19.95 -20.71
CA GLY A 134 -43.53 -20.42 -19.81
C GLY A 134 -44.05 -21.07 -18.54
N PRO A 135 -43.21 -21.87 -17.84
CA PRO A 135 -43.54 -22.45 -16.54
C PRO A 135 -43.97 -21.37 -15.55
N ARG A 136 -44.92 -21.73 -14.65
CA ARG A 136 -45.45 -20.78 -13.67
C ARG A 136 -44.34 -20.35 -12.73
N VAL A 137 -44.52 -19.20 -12.09
CA VAL A 137 -43.53 -18.67 -11.14
C VAL A 137 -43.22 -19.70 -10.04
N ALA A 138 -44.25 -20.40 -9.54
CA ALA A 138 -44.11 -21.49 -8.58
C ALA A 138 -43.23 -22.66 -9.07
N ASP A 139 -43.31 -23.02 -10.35
CA ASP A 139 -42.48 -24.08 -10.93
C ASP A 139 -41.00 -23.65 -10.99
N ARG A 140 -40.74 -22.38 -11.32
CA ARG A 140 -39.38 -21.81 -11.33
C ARG A 140 -38.77 -21.72 -9.94
N GLU A 141 -39.57 -21.37 -8.94
CA GLU A 141 -39.14 -21.34 -7.53
C GLU A 141 -38.80 -22.75 -7.03
N ALA A 142 -39.60 -23.75 -7.40
CA ALA A 142 -39.32 -25.15 -7.08
C ALA A 142 -38.04 -25.66 -7.76
N GLU A 143 -37.82 -25.34 -9.03
CA GLU A 143 -36.57 -25.67 -9.75
C GLU A 143 -35.35 -25.00 -9.12
N PHE A 144 -35.48 -23.73 -8.71
CA PHE A 144 -34.42 -22.99 -8.04
C PHE A 144 -34.09 -23.60 -6.67
N ALA A 145 -35.09 -23.91 -5.86
CA ALA A 145 -34.92 -24.57 -4.56
C ALA A 145 -34.26 -25.94 -4.72
N ALA A 146 -34.68 -26.73 -5.71
CA ALA A 146 -34.07 -28.03 -6.02
C ALA A 146 -32.61 -27.87 -6.48
N LYS A 147 -32.30 -26.86 -7.29
CA LYS A 147 -30.92 -26.55 -7.70
C LYS A 147 -30.06 -26.15 -6.51
N GLN A 148 -30.58 -25.31 -5.61
CA GLN A 148 -29.87 -24.86 -4.42
C GLN A 148 -29.60 -26.03 -3.46
N SER A 149 -30.57 -26.92 -3.27
CA SER A 149 -30.41 -28.13 -2.45
C SER A 149 -29.34 -29.07 -3.04
N ARG A 150 -29.36 -29.30 -4.37
CA ARG A 150 -28.33 -30.10 -5.05
C ARG A 150 -26.94 -29.48 -4.90
N GLN A 151 -26.82 -28.16 -5.05
CA GLN A 151 -25.56 -27.45 -4.87
C GLN A 151 -25.06 -27.58 -3.42
N ALA A 152 -25.92 -27.39 -2.43
CA ALA A 152 -25.56 -27.54 -1.02
C ALA A 152 -25.10 -28.97 -0.68
N GLN A 153 -25.73 -29.99 -1.25
CA GLN A 153 -25.31 -31.39 -1.08
C GLN A 153 -23.95 -31.66 -1.73
N GLN A 154 -23.70 -31.16 -2.94
CA GLN A 154 -22.40 -31.27 -3.61
C GLN A 154 -21.32 -30.53 -2.83
N ASP A 155 -21.64 -29.36 -2.27
CA ASP A 155 -20.71 -28.60 -1.47
C ASP A 155 -20.41 -29.25 -0.13
N ALA A 156 -21.40 -29.83 0.53
CA ALA A 156 -21.18 -30.62 1.74
C ALA A 156 -20.32 -31.86 1.46
N ALA A 157 -20.61 -32.60 0.38
CA ALA A 157 -19.85 -33.78 -0.02
C ALA A 157 -18.40 -33.44 -0.41
N GLY A 158 -18.18 -32.30 -1.09
CA GLY A 158 -16.86 -31.86 -1.53
C GLY A 158 -16.04 -31.08 -0.50
N ALA A 159 -16.61 -30.72 0.66
CA ALA A 159 -15.96 -29.84 1.63
C ALA A 159 -14.63 -30.39 2.16
N ALA A 160 -14.62 -31.66 2.56
CA ALA A 160 -13.42 -32.32 3.08
C ALA A 160 -12.31 -32.43 2.03
N GLN A 161 -12.67 -32.75 0.78
CA GLN A 161 -11.70 -32.84 -0.32
C GLN A 161 -11.12 -31.46 -0.66
N ARG A 162 -11.94 -30.39 -0.66
CA ARG A 162 -11.45 -29.02 -0.87
C ARG A 162 -10.49 -28.59 0.24
N ALA A 163 -10.81 -28.87 1.50
CA ALA A 163 -9.92 -28.60 2.63
C ALA A 163 -8.58 -29.32 2.48
N ALA A 164 -8.61 -30.63 2.16
CA ALA A 164 -7.40 -31.41 1.93
C ALA A 164 -6.56 -30.88 0.75
N ASN A 165 -7.21 -30.44 -0.34
CA ASN A 165 -6.52 -29.86 -1.49
C ASN A 165 -5.84 -28.53 -1.15
N VAL A 166 -6.49 -27.67 -0.34
CA VAL A 166 -5.92 -26.41 0.14
C VAL A 166 -4.68 -26.67 1.00
N GLU A 167 -4.77 -27.62 1.94
CA GLU A 167 -3.63 -27.99 2.77
C GLU A 167 -2.48 -28.58 1.95
N ALA A 168 -2.78 -29.47 1.00
CA ALA A 168 -1.77 -30.04 0.11
C ALA A 168 -1.09 -28.97 -0.75
N PHE A 169 -1.85 -27.98 -1.24
CA PHE A 169 -1.31 -26.86 -2.00
C PHE A 169 -0.42 -25.95 -1.14
N ALA A 170 -0.83 -25.65 0.09
CA ALA A 170 -0.03 -24.87 1.03
C ALA A 170 1.32 -25.56 1.34
N ARG A 171 1.30 -26.88 1.59
CA ARG A 171 2.53 -27.67 1.80
C ARG A 171 3.45 -27.65 0.57
N LYS A 172 2.89 -27.81 -0.63
CA LYS A 172 3.66 -27.73 -1.89
C LYS A 172 4.28 -26.35 -2.11
N GLN A 173 3.55 -25.28 -1.78
CA GLN A 173 4.10 -23.92 -1.86
C GLN A 173 5.28 -23.73 -0.91
N GLU A 174 5.15 -24.16 0.35
CA GLU A 174 6.23 -24.06 1.33
C GLU A 174 7.45 -24.88 0.89
N GLU A 175 7.24 -26.10 0.42
CA GLU A 175 8.32 -26.95 -0.08
C GLU A 175 9.03 -26.32 -1.29
N SER A 176 8.27 -25.77 -2.23
CA SER A 176 8.81 -25.06 -3.40
C SER A 176 9.65 -23.85 -2.97
N ARG A 177 9.15 -23.04 -2.03
CA ARG A 177 9.90 -21.90 -1.47
C ARG A 177 11.20 -22.35 -0.80
N ARG A 178 11.17 -23.38 0.04
CA ARG A 178 12.37 -23.95 0.68
C ARG A 178 13.38 -24.45 -0.37
N ARG A 179 12.92 -25.12 -1.42
CA ARG A 179 13.79 -25.58 -2.52
C ARG A 179 14.44 -24.39 -3.24
N GLN A 180 13.67 -23.33 -3.53
CA GLN A 180 14.19 -22.11 -4.15
C GLN A 180 15.23 -21.42 -3.28
N GLU A 181 14.99 -21.29 -1.97
CA GLU A 181 15.94 -20.72 -1.01
C GLU A 181 17.24 -21.53 -0.93
N ILE A 182 17.15 -22.87 -0.91
CA ILE A 182 18.33 -23.75 -0.92
C ILE A 182 19.12 -23.58 -2.22
N VAL A 183 18.45 -23.53 -3.37
CA VAL A 183 19.11 -23.33 -4.67
C VAL A 183 19.77 -21.96 -4.74
N ALA A 184 19.09 -20.91 -4.30
CA ALA A 184 19.65 -19.55 -4.25
C ALA A 184 20.88 -19.49 -3.35
N ARG A 185 20.83 -20.10 -2.15
CA ARG A 185 21.97 -20.19 -1.24
C ARG A 185 23.15 -20.94 -1.86
N LYS A 186 22.91 -22.11 -2.48
CA LYS A 186 23.98 -22.88 -3.15
C LYS A 186 24.60 -22.12 -4.32
N LYS A 187 23.79 -21.40 -5.10
CA LYS A 187 24.29 -20.53 -6.18
C LYS A 187 25.16 -19.40 -5.64
N ALA A 188 24.74 -18.73 -4.56
CA ALA A 188 25.52 -17.68 -3.92
C ALA A 188 26.84 -18.22 -3.35
N GLU A 189 26.81 -19.36 -2.64
CA GLU A 189 28.02 -20.00 -2.10
C GLU A 189 28.99 -20.39 -3.22
N ASN A 190 28.49 -20.99 -4.31
CA ASN A 190 29.32 -21.35 -5.46
C ASN A 190 29.90 -20.12 -6.17
N ALA A 191 29.13 -19.03 -6.29
CA ALA A 191 29.60 -17.78 -6.87
C ALA A 191 30.70 -17.12 -6.02
N GLU A 192 30.53 -17.10 -4.70
CA GLU A 192 31.57 -16.61 -3.78
C GLU A 192 32.83 -17.47 -3.85
N LYS A 193 32.71 -18.81 -3.86
CA LYS A 193 33.85 -19.72 -4.04
C LYS A 193 34.56 -19.48 -5.38
N ALA A 194 33.81 -19.28 -6.46
CA ALA A 194 34.36 -18.97 -7.77
C ALA A 194 35.09 -17.60 -7.78
N ARG A 195 34.53 -16.58 -7.13
CA ARG A 195 35.18 -15.26 -7.01
C ARG A 195 36.49 -15.36 -6.23
N LEU A 196 36.49 -16.04 -5.08
CA LEU A 196 37.68 -16.26 -4.27
C LEU A 196 38.75 -17.07 -5.02
N ALA A 197 38.34 -18.07 -5.80
CA ALA A 197 39.26 -18.83 -6.65
C ALA A 197 39.89 -17.93 -7.74
N ALA A 198 39.08 -17.15 -8.45
CA ALA A 198 39.55 -16.20 -9.47
C ALA A 198 40.48 -15.12 -8.88
N GLU A 199 40.18 -14.60 -7.69
CA GLU A 199 41.06 -13.65 -6.98
C GLU A 199 42.42 -14.28 -6.63
N LYS A 200 42.43 -15.53 -6.14
CA LYS A 200 43.66 -16.26 -5.85
C LYS A 200 44.47 -16.54 -7.11
N GLU A 201 43.83 -16.96 -8.20
CA GLU A 201 44.47 -17.19 -9.49
C GLU A 201 45.04 -15.89 -10.08
N ALA A 202 44.29 -14.79 -10.03
CA ALA A 202 44.76 -13.47 -10.45
C ALA A 202 45.94 -12.98 -9.60
N ALA A 203 45.91 -13.20 -8.28
CA ALA A 203 47.03 -12.87 -7.40
C ALA A 203 48.28 -13.74 -7.68
N ALA A 204 48.10 -15.02 -7.96
CA ALA A 204 49.18 -15.92 -8.36
C ALA A 204 49.78 -15.52 -9.72
N ALA A 205 48.94 -15.19 -10.71
CA ALA A 205 49.37 -14.69 -12.01
C ALA A 205 50.16 -13.38 -11.90
N LYS A 206 49.69 -12.42 -11.08
CA LYS A 206 50.43 -11.18 -10.79
C LYS A 206 51.79 -11.45 -10.14
N LYS A 207 51.87 -12.37 -9.18
CA LYS A 207 53.14 -12.77 -8.54
C LYS A 207 54.09 -13.46 -9.53
N ALA A 208 53.57 -14.29 -10.43
CA ALA A 208 54.36 -14.96 -11.46
C ALA A 208 54.91 -13.95 -12.49
N ALA A 209 54.07 -13.01 -12.96
CA ALA A 209 54.50 -11.93 -13.85
C ALA A 209 55.57 -11.04 -13.22
N ALA A 210 55.43 -10.69 -11.93
CA ALA A 210 56.43 -9.91 -11.20
C ALA A 210 57.78 -10.64 -11.05
N LYS A 211 57.78 -11.98 -10.93
CA LYS A 211 59.02 -12.78 -10.91
C LYS A 211 59.69 -12.90 -12.28
N GLN A 212 58.91 -12.91 -13.37
CA GLN A 212 59.45 -12.94 -14.73
C GLN A 212 59.99 -11.58 -15.18
N GLN A 213 59.52 -10.48 -14.58
CA GLN A 213 59.98 -9.11 -14.86
C GLN A 213 61.15 -8.65 -13.97
N ALA A 214 61.73 -9.53 -13.15
CA ALA A 214 62.98 -9.27 -12.44
C ALA A 214 64.16 -9.77 -13.30
N PRO A 215 64.85 -8.90 -14.09
CA PRO A 215 66.01 -9.31 -14.86
C PRO A 215 67.20 -9.62 -13.95
N ALA A 216 67.93 -10.66 -14.38
CA ALA A 216 69.23 -11.05 -13.87
C ALA A 216 70.20 -9.86 -13.84
N GLN A 217 70.87 -9.68 -12.69
CA GLN A 217 72.13 -8.94 -12.59
C GLN A 217 73.29 -9.87 -12.91
#